data_AF-A0A060YUI9-F1
#
_entry.id   AF-A0A060YUI9-F1
#
_cell.length_a   1.000
_cell.length_b   1.000
_cell.length_c   1.000
_cell.angle_alpha   90.00
_cell.angle_beta   90.00
_cell.angle_gamma   90.00
#
_symmetry.space_group_name_H-M   'P 1'
#
loop_
_entity.id
_entity.type
_entity.pdbx_description
1 polymer ?
#
loop_
_entity_poly.entity_id
_entity_poly.type
_entity_poly.pdbx_seq_one_letter_code
_entity_poly.pdbx_strand_id
1 'polypeptide(L)'
;MIPLQDELVRELKQTLNSIKLEEKGVYVQASTLGSLEALLEFLRVSKVPYAGINIGPVHKKDVMKASTMLEHDPQYATILAFDVKVERDSQEMADSLGVRVFSAEIIYHLFDAFTKYREDYKKAKQDEFKYVNTHTHYMIPTITLFCCHRP
;
A
#
# COMPACT_ATOMS: atom_id res chain seq x y z
N MET A 1 16.31 -24.37 -30.33
CA MET A 1 17.19 -23.52 -29.50
C MET A 1 16.30 -22.43 -28.94
N ILE A 2 16.01 -22.48 -27.65
CA ILE A 2 15.26 -21.41 -26.96
C ILE A 2 16.23 -20.22 -26.88
N PRO A 3 15.82 -18.98 -27.23
CA PRO A 3 16.72 -17.84 -27.16
C PRO A 3 17.15 -17.59 -25.70
N LEU A 4 18.42 -17.25 -25.50
CA LEU A 4 19.05 -17.05 -24.18
C LEU A 4 18.27 -16.07 -23.26
N GLN A 5 17.54 -15.11 -23.84
CA GLN A 5 16.71 -14.17 -23.10
C GLN A 5 15.51 -14.85 -22.42
N ASP A 6 14.89 -15.85 -23.06
CA ASP A 6 13.74 -16.56 -22.49
C ASP A 6 14.14 -17.41 -21.28
N GLU A 7 15.35 -17.97 -21.29
CA GLU A 7 15.89 -18.75 -20.17
C GLU A 7 16.13 -17.85 -18.94
N LEU A 8 16.79 -16.70 -19.15
CA LEU A 8 17.02 -15.72 -18.10
C LEU A 8 15.71 -15.17 -17.49
N VAL A 9 14.73 -14.84 -18.34
CA VAL A 9 13.41 -14.36 -17.87
C VAL A 9 12.68 -15.44 -17.07
N ARG A 10 12.83 -16.71 -17.45
CA ARG A 10 12.23 -17.83 -16.74
C ARG A 10 12.86 -18.03 -15.36
N GLU A 11 14.18 -17.98 -15.26
CA GLU A 11 14.89 -18.07 -13.99
C GLU A 11 14.51 -16.91 -13.06
N LEU A 12 14.48 -15.67 -13.59
CA LEU A 12 14.06 -14.51 -12.81
C LEU A 12 12.64 -14.68 -12.25
N LYS A 13 11.69 -15.14 -13.08
CA LYS A 13 10.32 -15.41 -12.64
C LYS A 13 10.26 -16.49 -11.56
N GLN A 14 11.06 -17.55 -11.69
CA GLN A 14 11.12 -18.61 -10.67
C GLN A 14 11.62 -18.06 -9.33
N THR A 15 12.66 -17.22 -9.35
CA THR A 15 13.17 -16.57 -8.14
C THR A 15 12.11 -15.69 -7.49
N LEU A 16 11.44 -14.83 -8.28
CA LEU A 16 10.38 -13.97 -7.78
C LEU A 16 9.20 -14.76 -7.17
N ASN A 17 8.84 -15.89 -7.77
CA ASN A 17 7.76 -16.74 -7.26
C ASN A 17 8.11 -17.49 -5.97
N SER A 18 9.40 -17.59 -5.60
CA SER A 18 9.81 -18.22 -4.35
C SER A 18 9.70 -17.29 -3.14
N ILE A 19 9.55 -15.98 -3.40
CA ILE A 19 9.37 -14.97 -2.36
C ILE A 19 7.95 -15.11 -1.78
N LYS A 20 7.90 -15.26 -0.45
CA LYS A 20 6.63 -15.36 0.29
C LYS A 20 5.97 -14.00 0.36
N LEU A 21 4.77 -13.90 -0.19
CA LEU A 21 3.94 -12.70 -0.15
C LEU A 21 2.86 -12.85 0.91
N GLU A 22 2.48 -11.73 1.52
CA GLU A 22 1.35 -11.67 2.45
C GLU A 22 0.05 -11.36 1.69
N GLU A 23 -1.10 -11.69 2.28
CA GLU A 23 -2.41 -11.34 1.69
C GLU A 23 -2.63 -9.82 1.65
N LYS A 24 -2.13 -9.10 2.65
CA LYS A 24 -2.26 -7.66 2.80
C LYS A 24 -0.90 -7.01 2.95
N GLY A 25 -0.64 -5.96 2.20
CA GLY A 25 0.63 -5.25 2.26
C GLY A 25 0.87 -4.34 1.08
N VAL A 26 2.01 -3.65 1.12
CA VAL A 26 2.41 -2.73 0.06
C VAL A 26 2.79 -3.47 -1.21
N TYR A 27 2.72 -2.79 -2.36
CA TYR A 27 3.31 -3.27 -3.60
C TYR A 27 4.73 -2.74 -3.75
N VAL A 28 5.69 -3.58 -4.09
CA VAL A 28 7.12 -3.21 -4.15
C VAL A 28 7.65 -3.35 -5.57
N GLN A 29 8.40 -2.33 -6.01
CA GLN A 29 9.04 -2.30 -7.31
C GLN A 29 10.50 -1.89 -7.19
N ALA A 30 11.40 -2.59 -7.89
CA ALA A 30 12.83 -2.30 -7.86
C ALA A 30 13.50 -2.47 -9.22
N SER A 31 14.68 -1.86 -9.41
CA SER A 31 15.42 -1.88 -10.68
C SER A 31 16.06 -3.24 -10.99
N THR A 32 16.51 -3.94 -9.95
CA THR A 32 17.21 -5.23 -10.04
C THR A 32 16.76 -6.20 -8.94
N LEU A 33 17.13 -7.47 -9.08
CA LEU A 33 16.85 -8.49 -8.07
C LEU A 33 17.54 -8.17 -6.73
N GLY A 34 18.82 -7.79 -6.75
CA GLY A 34 19.56 -7.48 -5.52
C GLY A 34 18.99 -6.26 -4.77
N SER A 35 18.55 -5.23 -5.51
CA SER A 35 17.84 -4.09 -4.91
C SER A 35 16.47 -4.47 -4.34
N LEU A 36 15.77 -5.40 -4.98
CA LEU A 36 14.49 -5.91 -4.49
C LEU A 36 14.70 -6.67 -3.18
N GLU A 37 15.66 -7.59 -3.13
CA GLU A 37 15.98 -8.38 -1.95
C GLU A 37 16.37 -7.49 -0.76
N ALA A 38 17.22 -6.49 -0.97
CA ALA A 38 17.61 -5.54 0.06
C ALA A 38 16.40 -4.77 0.62
N LEU A 39 15.49 -4.30 -0.26
CA LEU A 39 14.29 -3.60 0.15
C LEU A 39 13.32 -4.52 0.91
N LEU A 40 13.09 -5.74 0.42
CA LEU A 40 12.20 -6.70 1.07
C LEU A 40 12.71 -7.12 2.46
N GLU A 41 14.03 -7.31 2.60
CA GLU A 41 14.64 -7.60 3.91
C GLU A 41 14.45 -6.44 4.87
N PHE A 42 14.66 -5.20 4.40
CA PHE A 42 14.44 -4.01 5.20
C PHE A 42 12.97 -3.87 5.66
N LEU A 43 12.01 -4.10 4.76
CA LEU A 43 10.58 -4.07 5.08
C LEU A 43 10.20 -5.17 6.09
N ARG A 44 10.77 -6.37 5.94
CA ARG A 44 10.56 -7.50 6.86
C ARG A 44 11.02 -7.18 8.28
N VAL A 45 12.23 -6.65 8.44
CA VAL A 45 12.76 -6.21 9.75
C VAL A 45 11.89 -5.10 10.34
N SER A 46 11.42 -4.18 9.49
CA SER A 46 10.55 -3.07 9.87
C SER A 46 9.08 -3.45 10.07
N LYS A 47 8.73 -4.75 9.96
CA LYS A 47 7.36 -5.28 10.11
C LYS A 47 6.35 -4.63 9.17
N VAL A 48 6.78 -4.31 7.95
CA VAL A 48 5.90 -3.84 6.87
C VAL A 48 5.62 -5.02 5.94
N PRO A 49 4.37 -5.50 5.86
CA PRO A 49 4.03 -6.60 4.97
C PRO A 49 3.98 -6.12 3.52
N TYR A 50 4.28 -7.01 2.58
CA TYR A 50 4.22 -6.77 1.14
C TYR A 50 3.38 -7.86 0.48
N ALA A 51 2.44 -7.44 -0.37
CA ALA A 51 1.47 -8.32 -1.04
C ALA A 51 1.75 -8.48 -2.55
N GLY A 52 2.67 -7.70 -3.09
CA GLY A 52 3.08 -7.80 -4.48
C GLY A 52 4.47 -7.25 -4.69
N ILE A 53 5.21 -7.88 -5.59
CA ILE A 53 6.57 -7.50 -5.98
C ILE A 53 6.71 -7.63 -7.49
N ASN A 54 7.54 -6.79 -8.09
CA ASN A 54 7.95 -6.93 -9.48
C ASN A 54 9.29 -6.15 -9.71
N ILE A 55 9.91 -6.32 -10.88
CA ILE A 55 11.17 -5.66 -11.26
C ILE A 55 10.95 -4.84 -12.54
N GLY A 56 11.57 -3.65 -12.59
CA GLY A 56 11.46 -2.71 -13.70
C GLY A 56 10.46 -1.58 -13.44
N PRO A 57 10.12 -0.77 -14.48
CA PRO A 57 9.24 0.38 -14.31
C PRO A 57 7.87 0.00 -13.72
N VAL A 58 7.23 0.96 -13.06
CA VAL A 58 5.85 0.80 -12.58
C VAL A 58 4.91 0.95 -13.78
N HIS A 59 4.06 -0.05 -13.99
CA HIS A 59 3.04 -0.08 -15.04
C HIS A 59 1.63 -0.09 -14.44
N LYS A 60 0.62 0.20 -15.27
CA LYS A 60 -0.80 0.15 -14.90
C LYS A 60 -1.23 -1.15 -14.22
N LYS A 61 -0.70 -2.30 -14.66
CA LYS A 61 -0.99 -3.60 -14.03
C LYS A 61 -0.55 -3.67 -12.56
N ASP A 62 0.53 -2.98 -12.21
CA ASP A 62 1.07 -2.93 -10.86
C ASP A 62 0.19 -2.03 -9.99
N VAL A 63 -0.27 -0.91 -10.55
CA VAL A 63 -1.28 -0.01 -9.94
C VAL A 63 -2.61 -0.71 -9.68
N MET A 64 -3.12 -1.47 -10.65
CA MET A 64 -4.37 -2.24 -10.49
C MET A 64 -4.27 -3.30 -9.40
N LYS A 65 -3.09 -3.90 -9.20
CA LYS A 65 -2.88 -4.83 -8.09
C LYS A 65 -2.84 -4.09 -6.76
N ALA A 66 -2.12 -2.98 -6.69
CA ALA A 66 -2.03 -2.16 -5.48
C ALA A 66 -3.39 -1.56 -5.07
N SER A 67 -4.25 -1.21 -6.03
CA SER A 67 -5.57 -0.64 -5.77
C SER A 67 -6.52 -1.59 -5.04
N THR A 68 -6.32 -2.90 -5.15
CA THR A 68 -7.13 -3.87 -4.39
C THR A 68 -7.05 -3.64 -2.87
N MET A 69 -5.93 -3.10 -2.38
CA MET A 69 -5.77 -2.77 -0.96
C MET A 69 -6.72 -1.65 -0.49
N LEU A 70 -7.29 -0.84 -1.39
CA LEU A 70 -8.27 0.19 -1.01
C LEU A 70 -9.51 -0.42 -0.34
N GLU A 71 -9.90 -1.63 -0.72
CA GLU A 71 -11.05 -2.33 -0.13
C GLU A 71 -10.64 -3.19 1.07
N HIS A 72 -9.40 -3.68 1.11
CA HIS A 72 -8.93 -4.63 2.13
C HIS A 72 -8.26 -3.98 3.35
N ASP A 73 -7.38 -2.99 3.11
CA ASP A 73 -6.70 -2.19 4.12
C ASP A 73 -6.10 -0.93 3.45
N PRO A 74 -6.82 0.20 3.40
CA PRO A 74 -6.46 1.36 2.57
C PRO A 74 -5.08 1.97 2.92
N GLN A 75 -4.55 1.72 4.11
CA GLN A 75 -3.20 2.19 4.48
C GLN A 75 -2.10 1.53 3.62
N TYR A 76 -2.39 0.38 3.00
CA TYR A 76 -1.48 -0.37 2.15
C TYR A 76 -1.77 -0.21 0.65
N ALA A 77 -2.71 0.65 0.27
CA ALA A 77 -2.95 1.04 -1.13
C ALA A 77 -1.82 1.93 -1.66
N THR A 78 -0.61 1.39 -1.67
CA THR A 78 0.63 2.11 -1.92
C THR A 78 1.61 1.28 -2.74
N ILE A 79 2.38 1.95 -3.60
CA ILE A 79 3.51 1.37 -4.33
C ILE A 79 4.81 1.97 -3.81
N LEU A 80 5.79 1.13 -3.46
CA LEU A 80 7.16 1.51 -3.11
C LEU A 80 8.07 1.25 -4.32
N ALA A 81 8.40 2.30 -5.06
CA ALA A 81 9.17 2.27 -6.29
C ALA A 81 10.64 2.68 -6.04
N PHE A 82 11.51 1.68 -5.83
CA PHE A 82 12.92 1.88 -5.55
C PHE A 82 13.76 1.88 -6.83
N ASP A 83 14.42 3.00 -7.12
CA ASP A 83 15.31 3.16 -8.27
C ASP A 83 14.66 2.81 -9.63
N VAL A 84 13.34 3.03 -9.76
CA VAL A 84 12.59 2.76 -10.99
C VAL A 84 11.74 3.94 -11.40
N LYS A 85 11.54 4.05 -12.72
CA LYS A 85 10.61 5.02 -13.30
C LYS A 85 9.17 4.58 -13.07
N VAL A 86 8.30 5.56 -12.89
CA VAL A 86 6.85 5.39 -12.94
C VAL A 86 6.38 5.92 -14.29
N GLU A 87 5.77 5.05 -15.09
CA GLU A 87 5.22 5.48 -16.38
C GLU A 87 4.11 6.52 -16.16
N ARG A 88 4.05 7.54 -17.03
CA ARG A 88 3.12 8.67 -16.84
C ARG A 88 1.67 8.22 -16.73
N ASP A 89 1.29 7.30 -17.60
CA ASP A 89 -0.06 6.74 -17.64
C ASP A 89 -0.41 5.89 -16.40
N SER A 90 0.61 5.41 -15.70
CA SER A 90 0.49 4.62 -14.48
C SER A 90 0.38 5.55 -13.27
N GLN A 91 1.11 6.68 -13.27
CA GLN A 91 0.92 7.73 -12.28
C GLN A 91 -0.50 8.33 -12.36
N GLU A 92 -0.96 8.67 -13.56
CA GLU A 92 -2.33 9.18 -13.79
C GLU A 92 -3.41 8.21 -13.26
N MET A 93 -3.23 6.91 -13.50
CA MET A 93 -4.12 5.88 -12.97
C MET A 93 -4.05 5.78 -11.44
N ALA A 94 -2.86 5.84 -10.87
CA ALA A 94 -2.67 5.76 -9.42
C ALA A 94 -3.38 6.93 -8.73
N ASP A 95 -3.23 8.14 -9.27
CA ASP A 95 -3.92 9.34 -8.77
C ASP A 95 -5.44 9.20 -8.88
N SER A 96 -5.95 8.67 -10.01
CA SER A 96 -7.38 8.47 -10.22
C SER A 96 -8.00 7.41 -9.30
N LEU A 97 -7.26 6.34 -8.97
CA LEU A 97 -7.75 5.27 -8.12
C LEU A 97 -7.52 5.55 -6.63
N GLY A 98 -6.67 6.52 -6.28
CA GLY A 98 -6.27 6.79 -4.91
C GLY A 98 -5.15 5.88 -4.39
N VAL A 99 -4.35 5.30 -5.30
CA VAL A 99 -3.15 4.53 -4.95
C VAL A 99 -1.97 5.50 -4.80
N ARG A 100 -1.28 5.47 -3.67
CA ARG A 100 -0.15 6.36 -3.44
C ARG A 100 1.17 5.73 -3.89
N VAL A 101 1.88 6.39 -4.80
CA VAL A 101 3.19 5.94 -5.27
C VAL A 101 4.28 6.72 -4.55
N PHE A 102 5.20 6.01 -3.89
CA PHE A 102 6.42 6.56 -3.34
C PHE A 102 7.58 6.13 -4.23
N SER A 103 8.44 7.07 -4.62
CA SER A 103 9.61 6.78 -5.45
C SER A 103 10.85 7.43 -4.85
N ALA A 104 11.95 6.67 -4.80
CA ALA A 104 13.25 7.18 -4.38
C ALA A 104 14.38 6.25 -4.86
N GLU A 105 15.58 6.80 -4.97
CA GLU A 105 16.81 6.07 -5.29
C GLU A 105 17.52 5.50 -4.03
N ILE A 106 17.03 5.85 -2.84
CA ILE A 106 17.60 5.44 -1.54
C ILE A 106 16.49 4.84 -0.66
N ILE A 107 16.72 3.62 -0.13
CA ILE A 107 15.73 2.84 0.65
C ILE A 107 15.19 3.64 1.84
N TYR A 108 16.06 4.35 2.56
CA TYR A 108 15.66 5.14 3.73
C TYR A 108 14.68 6.26 3.40
N HIS A 109 14.91 7.00 2.30
CA HIS A 109 13.98 8.06 1.88
C HIS A 109 12.62 7.49 1.48
N LEU A 110 12.62 6.35 0.81
CA LEU A 110 11.39 5.65 0.42
C LEU A 110 10.59 5.24 1.66
N PHE A 111 11.28 4.66 2.64
CA PHE A 111 10.66 4.18 3.86
C PHE A 111 10.19 5.32 4.79
N ASP A 112 10.95 6.39 4.92
CA ASP A 112 10.57 7.55 5.73
C ASP A 112 9.32 8.22 5.16
N ALA A 113 9.25 8.38 3.83
CA ALA A 113 8.07 8.91 3.15
C ALA A 113 6.83 8.02 3.39
N PHE A 114 7.00 6.69 3.30
CA PHE A 114 5.93 5.74 3.57
C PHE A 114 5.49 5.72 5.05
N THR A 115 6.43 5.74 5.99
CA THR A 115 6.15 5.70 7.43
C THR A 115 5.41 6.96 7.85
N LYS A 116 5.86 8.14 7.39
CA LYS A 116 5.17 9.40 7.60
C LYS A 116 3.73 9.35 7.11
N TYR A 117 3.50 8.82 5.91
CA TYR A 117 2.15 8.65 5.38
C TYR A 117 1.29 7.74 6.27
N ARG A 118 1.83 6.61 6.75
CA ARG A 118 1.08 5.72 7.65
C ARG A 118 0.74 6.38 8.97
N GLU A 119 1.66 7.15 9.54
CA GLU A 119 1.43 7.89 10.77
C GLU A 119 0.33 8.95 10.59
N ASP A 120 0.39 9.71 9.49
CA ASP A 120 -0.60 10.73 9.17
C ASP A 120 -1.98 10.10 8.90
N TYR A 121 -2.02 8.97 8.18
CA TYR A 121 -3.26 8.20 7.95
C TYR A 121 -3.88 7.72 9.26
N LYS A 122 -3.05 7.19 10.17
CA LYS A 122 -3.50 6.73 11.49
C LYS A 122 -4.06 7.89 12.34
N LYS A 123 -3.39 9.05 12.34
CA LYS A 123 -3.85 10.25 13.06
C LYS A 123 -5.18 10.75 12.49
N ALA A 124 -5.28 10.91 11.17
CA ALA A 124 -6.50 11.35 10.50
C ALA A 124 -7.70 10.45 10.83
N LYS A 125 -7.50 9.12 10.81
CA LYS A 125 -8.54 8.18 11.22
C LYS A 125 -8.93 8.33 12.68
N GLN A 126 -7.97 8.49 13.59
CA GLN A 126 -8.27 8.70 15.01
C GLN A 126 -9.07 9.97 15.28
N ASP A 127 -8.77 11.06 14.59
CA ASP A 127 -9.49 12.33 14.74
C ASP A 127 -10.91 12.24 14.17
N GLU A 128 -11.10 11.54 13.05
CA GLU A 128 -12.43 11.21 12.51
C GLU A 128 -13.27 10.43 13.53
N PHE A 129 -12.70 9.40 14.18
CA PHE A 129 -13.39 8.64 15.22
C PHE A 129 -13.75 9.49 16.45
N LYS A 130 -12.85 10.38 16.91
CA LYS A 130 -13.13 11.28 18.05
C LYS A 130 -14.26 12.25 17.73
N TYR A 131 -14.28 12.79 16.52
CA TYR A 131 -15.33 13.71 16.07
C TYR A 131 -16.69 13.02 15.99
N VAL A 132 -16.76 11.81 15.42
CA VAL A 132 -18.00 11.04 15.33
C VAL A 132 -18.51 10.65 16.72
N ASN A 133 -17.65 10.19 17.63
CA ASN A 133 -18.06 9.80 18.98
C ASN A 133 -18.55 10.99 19.83
N THR A 134 -17.94 12.17 19.68
CA THR A 134 -18.42 13.38 20.36
C THR A 134 -19.77 13.82 19.77
N HIS A 135 -19.93 13.85 18.44
CA HIS A 135 -21.19 14.27 17.81
C HIS A 135 -22.35 13.30 18.05
N THR A 136 -22.10 11.98 18.06
CA THR A 136 -23.15 11.02 18.42
C THR A 136 -23.54 11.14 19.90
N HIS A 137 -22.61 11.39 20.82
CA HIS A 137 -22.95 11.60 22.24
C HIS A 137 -23.81 12.85 22.47
N TYR A 138 -23.62 13.93 21.70
CA TYR A 138 -24.44 15.15 21.76
C TYR A 138 -25.73 15.09 20.90
N MET A 139 -25.94 14.05 20.10
CA MET A 139 -27.19 13.82 19.33
C MET A 139 -28.13 12.77 19.94
N ILE A 140 -27.84 12.23 21.13
CA ILE A 140 -28.82 11.46 21.92
C ILE A 140 -29.41 12.28 23.10
N PRO A 141 -29.91 13.53 22.93
CA PRO A 141 -30.91 14.03 23.85
C PRO A 141 -32.29 13.62 23.30
N THR A 142 -33.08 12.93 24.14
CA THR A 142 -34.58 12.93 24.12
C THR A 142 -35.34 11.84 23.32
N ILE A 143 -35.07 10.54 23.55
CA ILE A 143 -36.13 9.51 23.31
C ILE A 143 -36.52 8.71 24.56
N THR A 144 -35.75 8.77 25.65
CA THR A 144 -36.11 8.05 26.89
C THR A 144 -36.75 8.96 27.94
N LEU A 145 -37.91 9.57 27.67
CA LEU A 145 -38.78 10.06 28.76
C LEU A 145 -40.22 10.44 28.34
N PHE A 146 -40.97 9.60 27.63
CA PHE A 146 -42.42 9.83 27.47
C PHE A 146 -43.22 8.52 27.40
N CYS A 147 -43.12 7.69 28.44
CA CYS A 147 -44.07 6.60 28.70
C CYS A 147 -44.28 6.46 30.22
N CYS A 148 -44.69 7.53 30.89
CA CYS A 148 -45.09 7.47 32.30
C CYS A 148 -46.20 8.48 32.63
N HIS A 149 -47.25 8.54 31.83
CA HIS A 149 -48.56 9.01 32.31
C HIS A 149 -49.67 8.68 31.31
N ARG A 150 -50.54 7.73 31.67
CA ARG A 150 -51.97 7.86 31.38
C ARG A 150 -52.75 7.43 32.62
N PRO A 151 -53.85 8.16 32.94
CA PRO A 151 -54.67 7.92 34.12
C PRO A 151 -55.50 6.64 34.03
#